data_AF-A0A2K8PL72-F1
#
_entry.id   AF-A0A2K8PL72-F1
#
_cell.length_a   1.000
_cell.length_b   1.000
_cell.length_c   1.000
_cell.angle_alpha   90.00
_cell.angle_beta   90.00
_cell.angle_gamma   90.00
#
_symmetry.space_group_name_H-M   'P 1'
#
loop_
_entity.id
_entity.type
_entity.pdbx_description
1 polymer ?
#
loop_
_entity_poly.entity_id
_entity_poly.type
_entity_poly.pdbx_seq_one_letter_code
_entity_poly.pdbx_strand_id
1 'polypeptide(L)' 'MRVTLEPVPVEGCDVCAELDKQRSHHRLTRDGSGVTACNVEMRSHPHADGKRP' A
#
# COMPACT_ATOMS: atom_id res chain seq x y z
N MET A 1 -6.95 -11.94 -17.46
CA MET A 1 -6.64 -10.73 -16.68
C MET A 1 -6.37 -11.17 -15.24
N ARG A 2 -5.13 -11.03 -14.75
CA ARG A 2 -4.84 -11.32 -13.33
C ARG A 2 -5.44 -10.20 -12.49
N VAL A 3 -6.52 -10.49 -11.79
CA VAL A 3 -7.00 -9.62 -10.70
C VAL A 3 -6.03 -9.85 -9.54
N THR A 4 -4.95 -9.07 -9.50
CA THR A 4 -4.09 -9.06 -8.31
C THR A 4 -4.88 -8.40 -7.20
N LEU A 5 -5.36 -9.21 -6.24
CA LEU A 5 -5.99 -8.70 -5.03
C LEU A 5 -5.11 -7.61 -4.43
N GLU A 6 -5.74 -6.51 -4.08
CA GLU A 6 -5.06 -5.37 -3.50
C GLU A 6 -4.46 -5.74 -2.15
N PRO A 7 -3.21 -5.33 -1.87
CA PRO A 7 -2.61 -5.54 -0.57
C PRO A 7 -3.44 -4.81 0.50
N VAL A 8 -3.62 -5.49 1.63
CA VAL A 8 -4.25 -4.94 2.83
C VAL A 8 -3.16 -4.22 3.63
N PRO A 9 -3.38 -2.98 4.08
CA PRO A 9 -2.43 -2.30 4.95
C PRO A 9 -2.24 -3.10 6.24
N VAL A 10 -0.99 -3.27 6.68
CA VAL A 10 -0.68 -3.95 7.94
C VAL A 10 -0.95 -3.01 9.11
N GLU A 11 -1.71 -3.49 10.09
CA GLU A 11 -2.01 -2.76 11.31
C GLU A 11 -0.73 -2.48 12.10
N GLY A 12 -0.53 -1.22 12.49
CA GLY A 12 0.69 -0.76 13.18
C GLY A 12 1.84 -0.38 12.26
N CYS A 13 1.67 -0.41 10.94
CA CYS A 13 2.62 0.12 9.98
C CYS A 13 2.13 1.46 9.40
N ASP A 14 2.77 2.55 9.81
CA ASP A 14 2.42 3.90 9.34
C ASP A 14 2.57 4.04 7.82
N VAL A 15 3.56 3.35 7.23
CA VAL A 15 3.79 3.32 5.78
C VAL A 15 2.60 2.70 5.05
N CYS A 16 2.12 1.55 5.51
CA CYS A 16 0.92 0.92 4.95
C CYS A 16 -0.32 1.81 5.05
N ALA A 17 -0.53 2.43 6.21
CA ALA A 17 -1.68 3.31 6.42
C ALA A 17 -1.65 4.53 5.49
N GLU A 18 -0.47 5.10 5.25
CA GLU A 18 -0.31 6.23 4.35
C GLU A 18 -0.45 5.83 2.88
N LEU A 19 0.13 4.68 2.49
CA LEU A 19 -0.03 4.13 1.14
C LEU A 19 -1.48 3.80 0.81
N ASP A 20 -2.30 3.40 1.78
CA ASP A 20 -3.73 3.18 1.59
C ASP A 20 -4.51 4.48 1.31
N LYS A 21 -4.15 5.58 2.00
CA LYS A 21 -4.70 6.92 1.72
C LYS A 21 -4.28 7.41 0.34
N GLN A 22 -3.00 7.29 -0.01
CA GLN A 22 -2.49 7.67 -1.33
C GLN A 22 -3.17 6.87 -2.43
N ARG A 23 -3.29 5.55 -2.26
CA ARG A 23 -4.03 4.67 -3.17
C ARG A 23 -5.47 5.13 -3.36
N SER A 24 -6.16 5.50 -2.28
CA SER A 24 -7.52 6.05 -2.35
C SER A 24 -7.58 7.35 -3.14
N HIS A 25 -6.59 8.23 -2.99
CA HIS A 25 -6.47 9.45 -3.77
C HIS A 25 -6.24 9.15 -5.27
N HIS A 26 -5.31 8.24 -5.60
CA HIS A 26 -5.06 7.82 -6.98
C HIS A 26 -6.29 7.18 -7.64
N ARG A 27 -7.14 6.48 -6.87
CA ARG A 27 -8.44 5.99 -7.35
C ARG A 27 -9.40 7.12 -7.71
N LEU A 28 -9.47 8.16 -6.87
CA LEU A 28 -10.30 9.34 -7.13
C LEU A 28 -9.86 10.09 -8.39
N THR A 29 -8.56 10.18 -8.62
CA THR A 29 -7.98 10.82 -9.82
C THR A 29 -7.92 9.90 -11.04
N ARG A 30 -8.40 8.64 -10.92
CA ARG A 30 -8.30 7.58 -11.95
C ARG A 30 -6.88 7.29 -12.42
N ASP A 31 -5.90 7.58 -11.57
CA ASP A 31 -4.49 7.27 -11.79
C ASP A 31 -4.20 5.81 -11.42
N GLY A 32 -4.39 4.91 -12.40
CA GLY A 32 -4.11 3.49 -12.22
C GLY A 32 -2.63 3.16 -11.98
N SER A 33 -1.72 4.03 -12.44
CA SER A 33 -0.28 3.86 -12.22
C SER A 33 0.09 4.11 -10.77
N GLY A 34 -0.45 5.19 -10.17
CA GLY A 34 -0.26 5.48 -8.74
C GLY A 34 -0.82 4.39 -7.84
N VAL A 35 -2.02 3.88 -8.13
CA VAL A 35 -2.60 2.72 -7.41
C VAL A 35 -1.67 1.51 -7.47
N THR A 36 -1.10 1.23 -8.64
CA THR A 36 -0.18 0.11 -8.82
C THR A 36 1.13 0.32 -8.08
N ALA A 37 1.68 1.54 -8.09
CA ALA A 37 2.90 1.88 -7.35
C ALA A 37 2.71 1.67 -5.84
N CYS A 38 1.62 2.19 -5.25
CA CYS A 38 1.31 1.97 -3.84
C CYS A 38 1.15 0.48 -3.51
N ASN A 39 0.53 -0.29 -4.40
CA ASN A 39 0.35 -1.73 -4.22
C ASN A 39 1.66 -2.54 -4.32
N VAL A 40 2.60 -2.09 -5.14
CA VAL A 40 3.94 -2.69 -5.24
C VAL A 40 4.75 -2.34 -4.00
N GLU A 41 4.70 -1.09 -3.56
CA GLU A 41 5.41 -0.63 -2.36
C GLU A 41 4.90 -1.33 -1.10
N MET A 42 3.58 -1.43 -0.91
CA MET A 42 2.99 -2.22 0.18
C MET A 42 3.38 -3.70 0.16
N ARG A 43 3.66 -4.30 -1.00
CA ARG A 43 4.15 -5.70 -1.07
C ARG A 43 5.65 -5.83 -0.85
N SER A 44 6.40 -4.82 -1.27
CA SER A 44 7.86 -4.87 -1.32
C SER A 44 8.48 -4.31 -0.04
N HIS A 45 7.74 -3.53 0.73
CA HIS A 45 8.25 -2.97 1.96
C HIS A 45 8.37 -4.07 3.04
N PRO A 46 9.53 -4.16 3.70
CA PRO A 46 9.72 -5.06 4.82
C PRO A 46 9.00 -4.52 6.06
N HIS A 47 8.16 -5.36 6.67
CA HIS A 47 7.52 -5.09 7.97
C HIS A 47 8.37 -5.46 9.19
N ALA A 48 9.58 -5.95 8.97
CA ALA A 48 10.61 -6.04 10.01
C ALA A 48 11.02 -4.60 10.33
N ASP A 49 10.78 -3.99 11.49
CA ASP A 49 10.67 -4.57 12.82
C ASP A 49 9.73 -3.73 13.71
N GLY A 50 8.53 -4.24 13.95
CA GLY A 50 7.65 -3.81 15.04
C GLY A 50 8.14 -4.25 16.44
N LYS A 51 9.44 -4.15 16.73
CA LYS A 51 9.98 -4.24 18.09
C LYS A 51 11.11 -3.24 18.27
N ARG A 52 10.76 -2.02 18.65
CA ARG A 52 11.67 -1.16 19.42
C ARG A 52 11.80 -1.79 20.84
N PRO A 53 13.01 -2.06 21.37
CA PRO A 53 13.18 -2.37 22.79
C PRO A 53 12.81 -1.17 23.66
#